data_AF-A0A6N8XVJ3-F1
#
_entry.id   AF-A0A6N8XVJ3-F1
#
_cell.length_a   1.000
_cell.length_b   1.000
_cell.length_c   1.000
_cell.angle_alpha   90.00
_cell.angle_beta   90.00
_cell.angle_gamma   90.00
#
_symmetry.space_group_name_H-M   'P 1'
#
loop_
_entity.id
_entity.type
_entity.pdbx_description
1 polymer ?
#
loop_
_entity_poly.entity_id
_entity_poly.type
_entity_poly.pdbx_seq_one_letter_code
_entity_poly.pdbx_strand_id
1 'polypeptide(L)' 'MRDDYFRHYTRCLYIAQTRDAGLQVKAQAAAARLSLGYAYRYVGYGELEDFLRRAAASAPEPGA' A
#
# COMPACT_ATOMS: atom_id res chain seq x y z
N MET A 1 -3.80 27.43 1.59
CA MET A 1 -4.02 26.34 0.61
C MET A 1 -3.75 24.95 1.18
N ARG A 2 -2.53 24.58 1.62
CA ARG A 2 -2.30 23.24 2.22
C ARG A 2 -3.16 23.03 3.49
N ASP A 3 -3.14 24.01 4.38
CA ASP A 3 -3.94 24.00 5.61
C ASP A 3 -5.45 23.95 5.34
N ASP A 4 -5.96 24.65 4.32
CA ASP A 4 -7.37 24.57 3.94
C ASP A 4 -7.76 23.20 3.38
N TYR A 5 -6.89 22.61 2.56
CA TYR A 5 -7.15 21.32 1.92
C TYR A 5 -7.21 20.19 2.94
N PHE A 6 -6.37 20.25 3.98
CA PHE A 6 -6.27 19.21 5.00
C PHE A 6 -6.91 19.56 6.35
N ARG A 7 -7.59 20.72 6.46
CA ARG A 7 -8.23 21.22 7.70
C ARG A 7 -9.10 20.19 8.43
N HIS A 8 -9.78 19.32 7.68
CA HIS A 8 -10.70 18.31 8.22
C HIS A 8 -10.10 16.90 8.30
N TYR A 9 -8.84 16.73 7.88
CA TYR A 9 -8.17 15.45 7.90
C TYR A 9 -7.33 15.33 9.16
N THR A 10 -7.39 14.17 9.80
CA THR A 10 -6.67 13.92 11.06
C THR A 10 -5.47 12.99 10.87
N ARG A 11 -5.46 12.20 9.79
CA ARG A 11 -4.42 11.20 9.54
C ARG A 11 -4.12 11.01 8.05
N CYS A 12 -2.87 10.66 7.78
CA CYS A 12 -2.39 10.07 6.55
C CYS A 12 -2.30 8.54 6.75
N LEU A 13 -3.11 7.79 6.01
CA LEU A 13 -3.15 6.33 6.07
C LEU A 13 -2.29 5.73 4.95
N TYR A 14 -1.20 5.07 5.31
CA TYR A 14 -0.41 4.26 4.38
C TYR A 14 -1.00 2.86 4.27
N ILE A 15 -1.58 2.55 3.11
CA ILE A 15 -2.10 1.23 2.75
C ILE A 15 -0.99 0.47 2.03
N ALA A 16 -0.52 -0.62 2.62
CA ALA A 16 0.63 -1.37 2.10
C ALA A 16 0.25 -2.76 1.59
N GLN A 17 0.73 -3.07 0.38
CA GLN A 17 0.67 -4.40 -0.22
C GLN A 17 1.87 -5.26 0.21
N THR A 18 2.99 -4.63 0.52
CA THR A 18 4.24 -5.27 0.96
C THR A 18 4.75 -4.64 2.25
N ARG A 19 5.55 -5.37 3.03
CA ARG A 19 6.20 -4.85 4.23
C ARG A 19 7.57 -4.27 3.86
N ASP A 20 7.55 -3.10 3.22
CA ASP A 20 8.76 -2.35 2.91
C ASP A 20 8.98 -1.24 3.95
N ALA A 21 10.12 -1.30 4.65
CA ALA A 21 10.47 -0.32 5.67
C ALA A 21 10.81 1.06 5.08
N GLY A 22 11.41 1.11 3.88
CA GLY A 22 11.73 2.35 3.19
C GLY A 22 10.47 3.11 2.74
N LEU A 23 9.44 2.39 2.29
CA LEU A 23 8.14 2.99 1.96
C LEU A 23 7.43 3.53 3.20
N GLN A 24 7.55 2.87 4.34
CA GLN A 24 6.98 3.37 5.61
C GLN A 24 7.64 4.67 6.05
N VAL A 25 8.98 4.78 5.96
CA VAL A 25 9.70 6.02 6.29
C VAL A 25 9.24 7.17 5.38
N LYS A 26 9.10 6.93 4.08
CA LYS A 26 8.60 7.94 3.13
C LYS A 26 7.17 8.39 3.47
N ALA A 27 6.30 7.44 3.81
CA ALA A 27 4.93 7.75 4.20
C ALA A 27 4.85 8.56 5.51
N GLN A 28 5.71 8.26 6.48
CA GLN A 28 5.80 9.02 7.72
C GLN A 28 6.31 10.45 7.48
N ALA A 29 7.31 10.62 6.61
CA ALA A 29 7.80 11.94 6.21
C ALA A 29 6.72 12.76 5.48
N ALA A 30 5.91 12.10 4.64
CA ALA A 30 4.77 12.75 3.98
C ALA A 30 3.70 13.19 4.98
N ALA A 31 3.35 12.33 5.95
CA ALA A 31 2.40 12.67 7.01
C ALA A 31 2.87 13.88 7.84
N ALA A 32 4.15 13.91 8.21
CA ALA A 32 4.76 15.04 8.92
C ALA A 32 4.73 16.33 8.09
N ARG A 33 5.05 16.27 6.78
CA ARG A 33 4.98 17.41 5.87
C ARG A 33 3.56 17.97 5.72
N LEU A 34 2.55 17.11 5.88
CA LEU A 34 1.14 17.49 5.83
C LEU A 34 0.57 17.89 7.20
N SER A 35 1.34 17.76 8.28
CA SER A 35 0.88 17.94 9.67
C SER A 35 -0.29 17.02 10.04
N LEU A 36 -0.30 15.79 9.51
CA LEU A 36 -1.32 14.78 9.77
C LEU A 36 -0.74 13.63 10.61
N GLY A 37 -1.58 12.99 11.43
CA GLY A 37 -1.18 11.77 12.13
C GLY A 37 -0.83 10.65 11.14
N TYR A 38 0.12 9.78 11.47
CA TYR A 38 0.46 8.64 10.61
C TYR A 38 -0.32 7.39 11.03
N ALA A 39 -0.91 6.69 10.07
CA ALA A 39 -1.51 5.38 10.27
C ALA A 39 -1.01 4.40 9.21
N TYR A 40 -0.76 3.16 9.63
CA TYR A 40 -0.33 2.09 8.73
C TYR A 40 -1.40 1.00 8.69
N ARG A 41 -1.74 0.54 7.48
CA ARG A 41 -2.61 -0.62 7.28
C ARG A 41 -2.01 -1.54 6.21
N TYR A 42 -1.52 -2.68 6.66
CA TYR A 42 -1.15 -3.76 5.76
C TYR A 42 -2.41 -4.47 5.26
N VAL A 43 -2.58 -4.52 3.94
CA VAL A 43 -3.69 -5.22 3.27
C VAL A 43 -3.17 -6.43 2.49
N GLY A 44 -1.87 -6.45 2.16
CA GLY A 44 -1.31 -7.50 1.32
C GLY A 44 -1.85 -7.42 -0.11
N TYR A 45 -1.80 -8.55 -0.82
CA TYR A 45 -2.26 -8.67 -2.21
C TYR A 45 -3.69 -9.22 -2.34
N GLY A 46 -4.37 -9.52 -1.22
CA GLY A 46 -5.71 -10.12 -1.25
C GLY A 46 -5.72 -11.43 -2.06
N GLU A 47 -6.68 -11.57 -2.97
CA GLU A 47 -6.84 -12.75 -3.85
C GLU A 47 -5.83 -12.82 -4.99
N LEU A 48 -4.96 -11.83 -5.19
CA LEU A 48 -3.99 -11.86 -6.29
C LEU A 48 -3.01 -13.05 -6.14
N GLU A 49 -2.63 -13.42 -4.92
CA GLU A 49 -1.78 -14.60 -4.69
C GLU A 49 -2.48 -15.89 -5.16
N ASP A 50 -3.76 -16.06 -4.81
CA ASP A 50 -4.58 -17.19 -5.25
C ASP A 50 -4.82 -17.18 -6.76
N PHE A 51 -5.03 -16.00 -7.34
CA PHE A 51 -5.15 -15.86 -8.79
C PHE A 51 -3.86 -16.29 -9.50
N LEU A 52 -2.69 -15.83 -9.05
CA LEU A 52 -1.40 -16.19 -9.62
C LEU A 52 -1.12 -17.69 -9.46
N ARG A 53 -1.48 -18.29 -8.31
CA ARG A 53 -1.37 -19.74 -8.07
C ARG A 53 -2.22 -20.54 -9.06
N ARG A 54 -3.48 -20.13 -9.27
CA ARG A 54 -4.39 -20.76 -10.24
C ARG A 54 -3.88 -20.61 -11.67
N ALA A 55 -3.44 -19.41 -12.05
CA ALA A 55 -2.91 -19.13 -13.39
C ALA A 55 -1.63 -19.92 -13.68
N ALA A 56 -0.72 -20.05 -12.70
CA ALA A 56 0.48 -20.87 -12.82
C ALA A 56 0.15 -22.37 -12.95
N ALA A 57 -0.88 -22.85 -12.23
CA ALA A 57 -1.33 -24.24 -12.33
C ALA A 57 -2.06 -24.56 -13.64
N SER A 58 -2.64 -23.55 -14.31
CA SER A 58 -3.31 -23.71 -15.61
C SER A 58 -2.41 -23.43 -16.81
N ALA A 59 -1.14 -23.11 -16.60
CA ALA A 59 -0.21 -22.88 -17.70
C ALA A 59 0.04 -24.21 -18.43
N PRO A 60 -0.28 -24.34 -19.73
CA PRO A 60 0.16 -25.48 -20.51
C PRO A 60 1.69 -25.49 -20.55
N GLU A 61 2.29 -26.68 -20.53
CA GLU A 61 3.75 -26.82 -20.55
C GLU A 61 4.32 -26.06 -21.76
N PRO A 62 5.35 -25.21 -21.57
CA PRO A 62 6.04 -24.61 -22.69
C PRO A 62 6.88 -25.71 -23.38
N GLY A 63 6.26 -26.42 -24.32
CA GLY A 63 6.95 -27.42 -25.15
C GLY A 63 6.12 -28.63 -25.59
N ALA A 64 4.88 -28.44 -26.04
CA ALA A 64 4.18 -29.44 -26.87
C ALA A 64 4.33 -29.11 -28.36
#